data_AF-A0A2P4XFH0-F1
#
_entry.id   AF-A0A2P4XFH0-F1
#
_cell.length_a   1.000
_cell.length_b   1.000
_cell.length_c   1.000
_cell.angle_alpha   90.00
_cell.angle_beta   90.00
_cell.angle_gamma   90.00
#
_symmetry.space_group_name_H-M   'P 1'
#
loop_
_entity.id
_entity.type
_entity.pdbx_description
1 polymer ?
#
loop_
_entity_poly.entity_id
_entity_poly.type
_entity_poly.pdbx_seq_one_letter_code
_entity_poly.pdbx_strand_id
1 'polypeptide(L)'
;MTRRCNNLTLEEKLEKLRTWRDHPDWGVCTAARGLKAAKCSLSGWMKQYWEILDTKVDSKDAARKRPKGGGRWHKMYSYEWEALAYDDDVTESVPDQIS
;
A
#
# COMPACT_ATOMS: atom_id res chain seq x y z
N MET A 1 24.63 -2.51 -6.53
CA MET A 1 23.94 -3.10 -5.36
C MET A 1 22.46 -2.73 -5.41
N THR A 2 21.59 -3.64 -5.83
CA THR A 2 20.13 -3.42 -5.87
C THR A 2 19.57 -3.42 -4.45
N ARG A 3 19.03 -2.29 -3.97
CA ARG A 3 18.30 -2.25 -2.69
C ARG A 3 17.06 -3.14 -2.83
N ARG A 4 17.08 -4.33 -2.21
CA ARG A 4 15.88 -5.17 -2.12
C ARG A 4 14.94 -4.53 -1.11
N CYS A 5 13.94 -3.80 -1.60
CA CYS A 5 12.81 -3.39 -0.78
C CYS A 5 11.98 -4.64 -0.47
N ASN A 6 12.17 -5.21 0.72
CA ASN A 6 11.35 -6.33 1.19
C ASN A 6 9.94 -5.79 1.48
N ASN A 7 9.05 -5.92 0.50
CA ASN A 7 7.62 -5.67 0.70
C ASN A 7 7.07 -6.75 1.63
N LEU A 8 7.02 -6.40 2.92
CA LEU A 8 6.36 -7.19 3.97
C LEU A 8 4.84 -7.08 3.80
N THR A 9 4.14 -8.19 3.99
CA THR A 9 2.67 -8.23 4.08
C THR A 9 2.19 -7.44 5.30
N LEU A 10 0.88 -7.20 5.39
CA LEU A 10 0.31 -6.54 6.57
C LEU A 10 0.46 -7.45 7.81
N GLU A 11 0.26 -8.76 7.65
CA GLU A 11 0.43 -9.74 8.71
C GLU A 11 1.85 -9.77 9.28
N GLU A 12 2.88 -9.81 8.42
CA GLU A 12 4.29 -9.79 8.86
C GLU A 12 4.65 -8.49 9.61
N LYS A 13 3.99 -7.37 9.27
CA LYS A 13 4.19 -6.10 10.01
C LYS A 13 3.52 -6.16 11.38
N LEU A 14 2.30 -6.68 11.45
CA LEU A 14 1.55 -6.81 12.69
C LEU A 14 2.22 -7.78 13.64
N GLU A 15 2.73 -8.92 13.17
CA GLU A 15 3.47 -9.89 13.97
C GLU A 15 4.70 -9.22 14.63
N LYS A 16 5.49 -8.48 13.85
CA LYS A 16 6.64 -7.72 14.39
C LYS A 16 6.24 -6.67 15.41
N LEU A 17 5.11 -5.99 15.22
CA LEU A 17 4.59 -5.03 16.18
C LEU A 17 4.09 -5.71 17.46
N ARG A 18 3.48 -6.90 17.37
CA ARG A 18 3.11 -7.73 18.53
C ARG A 18 4.35 -8.13 19.32
N THR A 19 5.38 -8.65 18.64
CA THR A 19 6.67 -8.95 19.28
C THR A 19 7.27 -7.72 19.96
N TRP A 20 7.16 -6.52 19.37
CA TRP A 20 7.63 -5.30 20.03
C TRP A 20 6.77 -4.92 21.25
N ARG A 21 5.45 -5.10 21.18
CA ARG A 21 4.53 -4.88 22.31
C ARG A 21 4.86 -5.79 23.50
N ASP A 22 5.23 -7.04 23.23
CA ASP A 22 5.62 -8.02 24.25
C ASP A 22 7.00 -7.75 24.87
N HIS A 23 7.79 -6.86 24.26
CA HIS A 23 9.10 -6.41 24.75
C HIS A 23 9.12 -4.90 25.03
N PRO A 24 8.47 -4.43 26.12
CA PRO A 24 8.38 -3.01 26.46
C PRO A 24 9.76 -2.35 26.72
N ASP A 25 10.76 -3.15 27.08
CA ASP A 25 12.14 -2.71 27.36
C ASP A 25 12.88 -2.28 26.07
N TRP A 26 12.35 -2.69 24.91
CA TRP A 26 13.00 -2.39 23.63
C TRP A 26 12.67 -0.99 23.17
N GLY A 27 13.68 -0.11 23.25
CA GLY A 27 13.66 1.15 22.51
C GLY A 27 13.56 0.90 20.99
N VAL A 28 12.99 1.86 20.25
CA VAL A 28 12.71 1.76 18.80
C VAL A 28 13.93 1.27 17.98
N CYS A 29 15.14 1.69 18.33
CA CYS A 29 16.37 1.27 17.65
C CYS A 29 16.71 -0.20 17.92
N THR A 30 16.53 -0.67 19.15
CA THR A 30 16.76 -2.05 19.56
C THR A 30 15.73 -2.98 18.93
N ALA A 31 14.46 -2.58 18.97
CA ALA A 31 13.36 -3.29 18.30
C ALA A 31 13.59 -3.39 16.79
N ALA A 32 13.96 -2.28 16.13
CA ALA A 32 14.26 -2.29 14.69
C ALA A 32 15.39 -3.27 14.32
N ARG A 33 16.44 -3.34 15.14
CA ARG A 33 17.54 -4.29 14.96
C ARG A 33 17.10 -5.74 15.20
N GLY A 34 16.38 -6.01 16.29
CA GLY A 34 15.87 -7.33 16.62
C GLY A 34 14.89 -7.87 15.57
N LEU A 35 13.99 -7.02 15.09
CA LEU A 35 12.93 -7.35 14.14
C LEU A 35 13.38 -7.26 12.67
N LYS A 36 14.66 -6.96 12.41
CA LYS A 36 15.24 -6.73 11.06
C LYS A 36 14.36 -5.79 10.22
N ALA A 37 13.85 -4.73 10.85
CA ALA A 37 13.00 -3.72 10.23
C ALA A 37 13.74 -2.38 10.19
N ALA A 38 13.50 -1.57 9.16
CA ALA A 38 14.04 -0.22 9.15
C ALA A 38 13.33 0.62 10.23
N LYS A 39 14.09 1.42 11.00
CA LYS A 39 13.56 2.26 12.10
C LYS A 39 12.37 3.12 11.66
N CYS A 40 12.49 3.79 10.51
CA CYS A 40 11.43 4.63 9.95
C CYS A 40 10.19 3.81 9.60
N SER A 41 10.35 2.60 9.06
CA SER A 41 9.25 1.70 8.74
C SER A 41 8.56 1.21 10.00
N LEU A 42 9.31 0.77 11.02
CA LEU A 42 8.75 0.29 12.28
C LEU A 42 7.94 1.38 12.99
N SER A 43 8.46 2.61 13.04
CA SER A 43 7.74 3.77 13.59
C SER A 43 6.50 4.13 12.78
N GLY A 44 6.58 4.04 11.44
CA GLY A 44 5.42 4.23 10.57
C GLY A 44 4.33 3.19 10.80
N TRP A 45 4.71 1.90 10.92
CA TRP A 45 3.76 0.82 11.19
C TRP A 45 3.12 0.96 12.55
N MET A 46 3.88 1.35 13.58
CA MET A 46 3.34 1.62 14.91
C MET A 46 2.23 2.68 14.82
N LYS A 47 2.48 3.84 14.22
CA LYS A 47 1.45 4.88 14.09
C LYS A 47 0.21 4.43 13.31
N GLN A 48 0.38 3.59 12.31
CA GLN A 48 -0.72 3.16 11.43
C GLN A 48 -1.51 1.98 11.99
N TYR A 49 -0.86 1.08 12.72
CA TYR A 49 -1.42 -0.24 13.00
C TYR A 49 -1.45 -0.60 14.49
N TRP A 50 -0.91 0.23 15.39
CA TRP A 50 -0.85 -0.08 16.82
C TRP A 50 -2.23 -0.27 17.46
N GLU A 51 -3.21 0.53 17.06
CA GLU A 51 -4.58 0.44 17.57
C GLU A 51 -5.34 -0.78 17.04
N ILE A 52 -4.95 -1.29 15.86
CA ILE A 52 -5.61 -2.43 15.20
C ILE A 52 -4.83 -3.74 15.35
N LEU A 53 -3.85 -3.81 16.26
CA LEU A 53 -3.02 -5.00 16.48
C LEU A 53 -3.85 -6.24 16.84
N ASP A 54 -4.94 -6.03 17.57
CA ASP A 54 -5.83 -7.07 18.07
C ASP A 54 -7.05 -7.30 17.16
N THR A 55 -7.21 -6.47 16.12
CA THR A 55 -8.31 -6.61 15.15
C THR A 55 -8.02 -7.77 14.20
N LYS A 56 -9.02 -8.62 13.93
CA LYS A 56 -8.92 -9.63 12.88
C LYS A 56 -8.81 -8.91 11.54
N VAL A 57 -7.63 -8.98 10.92
CA VAL A 57 -7.43 -8.55 9.54
C VAL A 57 -8.00 -9.62 8.62
N ASP A 58 -8.87 -9.22 7.70
CA ASP A 58 -9.38 -10.13 6.67
C ASP A 58 -8.23 -10.70 5.85
N SER A 59 -8.26 -12.01 5.61
CA SER A 59 -7.17 -12.77 4.98
C SER A 59 -6.76 -12.22 3.60
N LYS A 60 -7.72 -11.62 2.87
CA LYS A 60 -7.46 -10.92 1.60
C LYS A 60 -6.59 -9.67 1.75
N ASP A 61 -6.79 -8.89 2.80
CA ASP A 61 -6.01 -7.67 3.06
C ASP A 61 -4.70 -7.98 3.79
N ALA A 62 -4.66 -9.04 4.61
CA ALA A 62 -3.47 -9.52 5.30
C ALA A 62 -2.34 -9.88 4.31
N ALA A 63 -2.66 -10.61 3.24
CA ALA A 63 -1.72 -11.05 2.21
C ALA A 63 -1.45 -10.01 1.11
N ARG A 64 -2.22 -8.90 1.09
CA ARG A 64 -2.18 -7.93 0.00
C ARG A 64 -0.84 -7.18 -0.01
N LYS A 65 0.04 -7.54 -0.94
CA LYS A 65 1.20 -6.72 -1.30
C LYS A 65 0.75 -5.66 -2.31
N ARG A 66 1.41 -4.49 -2.30
CA ARG A 66 1.25 -3.51 -3.38
C ARG A 66 1.57 -4.20 -4.71
N PRO A 67 0.71 -4.10 -5.74
CA PRO A 67 0.96 -4.72 -7.03
C PRO A 67 2.28 -4.19 -7.60
N LYS A 68 3.14 -5.09 -8.05
CA LYS A 68 4.40 -4.74 -8.69
C LYS A 68 4.09 -3.98 -9.98
N GLY A 69 4.59 -2.75 -10.12
CA GLY A 69 4.34 -1.91 -11.30
C GLY A 69 3.09 -1.02 -11.21
N GLY A 70 2.32 -1.08 -10.13
CA GLY A 70 1.34 -0.03 -9.82
C GLY A 70 2.09 1.23 -9.47
N GLY A 71 2.34 2.09 -10.46
CA GLY A 71 3.16 3.29 -10.34
C GLY A 71 2.67 4.25 -9.26
N ARG A 72 3.32 5.41 -9.19
CA ARG A 72 2.82 6.53 -8.39
C ARG A 72 1.36 6.77 -8.80
N TRP A 73 0.47 6.92 -7.82
CA TRP A 73 -0.91 7.35 -8.10
C TRP A 73 -0.84 8.61 -8.96
N HIS A 74 -1.32 8.48 -10.20
CA HIS A 74 -1.43 9.61 -11.11
C HIS A 74 -2.53 10.50 -10.57
N LYS A 75 -2.21 11.76 -10.27
CA LYS A 75 -3.24 12.75 -9.98
C LYS A 75 -3.63 13.32 -11.33
N MET A 76 -4.77 12.88 -11.87
CA MET A 76 -5.31 13.47 -13.09
C MET A 76 -5.52 14.97 -12.89
N TYR A 77 -5.00 15.77 -13.80
CA TYR A 77 -5.26 17.20 -13.86
C TYR A 77 -6.56 17.46 -14.64
N SER A 78 -7.18 18.63 -14.46
CA SER A 78 -8.47 18.96 -15.07
C SER A 78 -8.50 18.84 -16.60
N TYR A 79 -7.39 19.14 -17.28
CA TYR A 79 -7.30 19.00 -18.74
C TYR A 79 -7.29 17.54 -19.21
N GLU A 80 -6.88 16.59 -18.37
CA GLU A 80 -6.90 15.15 -18.71
C GLU A 80 -8.31 14.55 -18.56
N TRP A 81 -9.16 15.15 -17.72
CA TRP A 81 -10.58 14.82 -17.64
C TRP A 81 -11.34 15.28 -18.89
N GLU A 82 -11.04 16.48 -19.37
CA GLU A 82 -11.67 17.07 -20.55
C GLU A 82 -11.29 16.31 -21.84
N ALA A 83 -10.03 15.85 -21.94
CA ALA A 83 -9.58 15.00 -23.04
C ALA A 83 -10.30 13.64 -23.07
N LEU A 84 -10.51 13.00 -21.91
CA LEU A 84 -11.23 11.73 -21.83
C LEU A 84 -12.73 11.88 -22.14
N ALA A 85 -13.34 13.01 -21.80
CA ALA A 85 -14.75 13.29 -22.11
C ALA A 85 -14.97 13.44 -23.63
N TYR A 86 -14.01 14.02 -24.35
CA TYR A 86 -14.08 14.16 -25.81
C TYR A 86 -14.00 12.81 -26.53
N ASP A 87 -13.17 11.88 -26.07
CA ASP A 87 -13.01 10.56 -26.69
C ASP A 87 -14.24 9.65 -26.47
N ASP A 88 -14.99 9.82 -25.38
CA ASP A 88 -16.23 9.06 -25.11
C ASP A 88 -17.36 9.48 -26.07
N ASP A 89 -17.56 10.79 -26.26
CA ASP A 89 -18.59 11.37 -27.14
C ASP A 89 -18.38 11.04 -28.64
N VAL A 90 -17.15 10.74 -29.07
CA VAL A 90 -16.85 10.41 -30.49
C VAL A 90 -17.23 8.96 -30.85
N THR A 91 -17.45 8.09 -29.87
CA THR A 91 -17.78 6.67 -30.13
C THR A 91 -19.27 6.37 -30.35
N GLU A 92 -20.16 7.35 -30.12
CA GLU A 92 -21.62 7.22 -30.32
C GLU A 92 -22.15 7.84 -31.63
N SER A 93 -21.29 8.03 -32.64
CA SER A 93 -21.72 8.52 -33.95
C SER A 93 -21.19 7.68 -35.12
N VAL A 94 -21.61 6.41 -35.15
CA VAL A 94 -21.71 5.65 -36.41
C VAL A 94 -23.19 5.59 -36.80
N PRO A 95 -23.66 6.42 -37.75
CA PRO A 95 -25.01 6.28 -38.27
C PRO A 95 -25.12 4.99 -39.08
N ASP A 96 -26.01 4.09 -38.64
CA ASP A 96 -26.60 3.02 -39.44
C ASP A 96 -27.19 3.61 -40.74
N GLN A 97 -26.55 3.42 -41.90
CA GLN A 97 -27.23 3.35 -43.22
C GLN A 97 -26.29 2.88 -44.35
N ILE A 98 -26.88 2.14 -45.31
CA ILE A 98 -26.47 1.78 -46.69
C ILE A 98 -25.58 0.52 -46.79
N SER A 99 -25.94 -0.61 -47.43
CA SER A 99 -27.02 -1.00 -48.37
C SER A 99 -27.29 -2.50 -48.26
#